data_AF-A0A2T4WWS8-F1
#
_entry.id   AF-A0A2T4WWS8-F1
#
_cell.length_a   1.000
_cell.length_b   1.000
_cell.length_c   1.000
_cell.angle_alpha   90.00
_cell.angle_beta   90.00
_cell.angle_gamma   90.00
#
_symmetry.space_group_name_H-M   'P 1'
#
loop_
_entity.id
_entity.type
_entity.pdbx_description
1 polymer ?
#
loop_
_entity_poly.entity_id
_entity_poly.type
_entity_poly.pdbx_seq_one_letter_code
_entity_poly.pdbx_strand_id
1 'polypeptide(L)'
;MQKLLTILAFYKPFVIWSFLVNIAITIVNPFIVPAIITKLMLTIFVWYFVNETNTRRKLIFYNNLGISSIKLFSVMFFIDIFITIGYLILIKEYI
;
A
#
# COMPACT_ATOMS: atom_id res chain seq x y z
N MET A 1 13.38 -14.74 9.33
CA MET A 1 12.87 -14.83 7.94
C MET A 1 11.34 -14.91 7.82
N GLN A 2 10.60 -15.58 8.72
CA GLN A 2 9.14 -15.76 8.55
C GLN A 2 8.29 -14.47 8.68
N LYS A 3 8.68 -13.49 9.50
CA LYS A 3 7.88 -12.26 9.73
C LYS A 3 7.69 -11.38 8.48
N LEU A 4 8.71 -11.29 7.62
CA LEU A 4 8.62 -10.52 6.36
C LEU A 4 7.67 -11.19 5.35
N LEU A 5 7.71 -12.53 5.27
CA LEU A 5 6.80 -13.29 4.42
C LEU A 5 5.34 -13.12 4.85
N THR A 6 5.07 -13.06 6.15
CA THR A 6 3.70 -12.81 6.65
C THR A 6 3.22 -11.41 6.31
N ILE A 7 4.10 -10.39 6.37
CA ILE A 7 3.78 -9.02 5.94
C ILE A 7 3.48 -8.97 4.44
N LEU A 8 4.28 -9.63 3.62
CA LEU A 8 4.06 -9.72 2.17
C LEU A 8 2.76 -10.46 1.82
N ALA A 9 2.40 -11.50 2.56
CA ALA A 9 1.13 -12.21 2.38
C ALA A 9 -0.09 -11.33 2.68
N PHE A 10 0.02 -10.42 3.65
CA PHE A 10 -0.99 -9.41 3.92
C PHE A 10 -1.09 -8.36 2.80
N TYR A 11 0.04 -7.95 2.23
CA TYR A 11 0.11 -6.96 1.16
C TYR A 11 -0.41 -7.49 -0.20
N LYS A 12 -0.24 -8.78 -0.48
CA LYS A 12 -0.59 -9.43 -1.76
C LYS A 12 -1.95 -9.02 -2.37
N PRO A 13 -3.09 -9.02 -1.64
CA PRO A 13 -4.37 -8.58 -2.20
C PRO A 13 -4.44 -7.10 -2.54
N PHE A 14 -3.63 -6.26 -1.89
CA PHE A 14 -3.63 -4.81 -2.10
C PHE A 14 -2.74 -4.37 -3.27
N VAL A 15 -1.78 -5.20 -3.70
CA VAL A 15 -0.89 -4.93 -4.84
C VAL A 15 -1.67 -4.62 -6.11
N ILE A 16 -2.70 -5.41 -6.41
CA ILE A 16 -3.50 -5.26 -7.64
C ILE A 16 -4.23 -3.91 -7.64
N TRP A 17 -4.84 -3.56 -6.50
CA TRP A 17 -5.51 -2.27 -6.32
C TRP A 17 -4.54 -1.10 -6.40
N SER A 18 -3.38 -1.25 -5.77
CA SER A 18 -2.29 -0.28 -5.80
C SER A 18 -1.79 -0.01 -7.22
N PHE A 19 -1.70 -1.04 -8.07
CA PHE A 19 -1.28 -0.92 -9.46
C PHE A 19 -2.35 -0.24 -10.33
N LEU A 20 -3.62 -0.61 -10.16
CA LEU A 20 -4.75 0.06 -10.84
C LEU A 20 -4.81 1.56 -10.52
N VAL A 21 -4.61 1.92 -9.26
CA VAL A 21 -4.54 3.31 -8.82
C VAL A 21 -3.37 4.05 -9.50
N ASN A 22 -2.20 3.43 -9.62
CA ASN A 22 -1.06 4.05 -10.31
C ASN A 22 -1.41 4.37 -11.78
N ILE A 23 -2.03 3.44 -12.51
CA ILE A 23 -2.48 3.68 -13.89
C ILE A 23 -3.45 4.88 -13.93
N ALA A 24 -4.45 4.90 -13.06
CA ALA A 24 -5.42 5.99 -12.99
C ALA A 24 -4.77 7.35 -12.69
N ILE A 25 -3.82 7.39 -11.75
CA ILE A 25 -3.04 8.61 -11.43
C ILE A 25 -2.28 9.09 -12.67
N THR A 26 -1.63 8.18 -13.40
CA THR A 26 -0.88 8.54 -14.62
C THR A 26 -1.74 9.27 -15.65
N ILE A 27 -2.99 8.82 -15.84
CA ILE A 27 -3.92 9.37 -16.83
C ILE A 27 -4.42 10.76 -16.40
N VAL A 28 -4.71 10.94 -15.12
CA VAL A 28 -5.30 12.19 -14.61
C VAL A 28 -4.23 13.24 -14.36
N ASN A 29 -3.11 12.85 -13.74
CA ASN A 29 -2.04 13.76 -13.35
C ASN A 29 -0.71 13.02 -13.04
N PRO A 30 0.31 13.09 -13.93
CA PRO A 30 1.57 12.37 -13.77
C PRO A 30 2.53 13.00 -12.74
N PHE A 31 2.12 14.00 -11.95
CA PHE A 31 2.99 14.57 -10.92
C PHE A 31 3.17 13.64 -9.71
N ILE A 32 4.42 13.55 -9.23
CA ILE A 32 4.81 12.66 -8.13
C ILE A 32 4.15 13.06 -6.80
N VAL A 33 4.04 14.35 -6.51
CA VAL A 33 3.49 14.86 -5.25
C VAL A 33 2.02 14.44 -5.05
N PRO A 34 1.08 14.70 -5.98
CA PRO A 34 -0.30 14.25 -5.83
C PRO A 34 -0.43 12.71 -5.84
N ALA A 35 0.46 11.99 -6.52
CA ALA A 35 0.49 10.53 -6.47
C ALA A 35 0.80 9.99 -5.06
N ILE A 36 1.75 10.61 -4.36
CA ILE A 36 2.10 10.23 -2.97
C ILE A 36 0.95 10.58 -2.01
N ILE A 37 0.30 11.73 -2.18
CA ILE A 37 -0.82 12.15 -1.32
C ILE A 37 -2.02 11.20 -1.47
N THR A 38 -2.38 10.84 -2.70
CA THR A 38 -3.47 9.88 -2.96
C THR A 38 -3.16 8.50 -2.39
N LYS A 39 -1.92 8.04 -2.50
CA LYS A 39 -1.43 6.80 -1.86
C LYS A 39 -1.51 6.84 -0.33
N LEU A 40 -1.16 7.96 0.29
CA LEU A 40 -1.31 8.16 1.74
C LEU A 40 -2.78 8.05 2.16
N MET A 41 -3.67 8.76 1.47
CA MET A 41 -5.12 8.69 1.73
C MET A 41 -5.65 7.27 1.59
N LEU A 42 -5.27 6.54 0.53
CA LEU A 42 -5.68 5.16 0.33
C LEU A 42 -5.18 4.24 1.44
N THR A 43 -3.94 4.42 1.89
CA THR A 43 -3.38 3.63 3.00
C THR A 43 -4.17 3.85 4.29
N ILE A 44 -4.51 5.11 4.60
CA ILE A 44 -5.33 5.47 5.78
C ILE A 44 -6.73 4.88 5.64
N PHE A 45 -7.31 4.94 4.43
CA PHE A 45 -8.65 4.40 4.18
C PHE A 45 -8.69 2.88 4.34
N VAL A 46 -7.69 2.15 3.81
CA VAL A 46 -7.57 0.70 4.02
C VAL A 46 -7.35 0.39 5.50
N TRP A 47 -6.52 1.16 6.20
CA TRP A 47 -6.34 0.99 7.65
C TRP A 47 -7.66 1.12 8.41
N TYR A 48 -8.42 2.17 8.13
CA TYR A 48 -9.74 2.39 8.72
C TYR A 48 -10.71 1.25 8.40
N PHE A 49 -10.81 0.87 7.11
CA PHE A 49 -11.71 -0.19 6.65
C PHE A 49 -11.37 -1.55 7.27
N VAL A 50 -10.10 -1.93 7.32
CA VAL A 50 -9.66 -3.21 7.91
C VAL A 50 -9.88 -3.22 9.42
N ASN A 51 -9.78 -2.06 10.09
CA ASN A 51 -10.02 -1.94 11.53
C ASN A 51 -11.51 -2.05 11.88
N GLU A 52 -12.40 -1.53 11.03
CA GLU A 52 -13.85 -1.55 11.27
C GLU A 52 -14.51 -2.88 10.83
N THR A 53 -13.96 -3.55 9.83
CA THR A 53 -14.56 -4.77 9.26
C THR A 53 -14.13 -6.07 9.97
N ASN A 54 -14.78 -7.19 9.62
CA ASN A 54 -14.40 -8.54 10.06
C ASN A 54 -12.93 -8.91 9.80
N THR A 55 -12.26 -8.17 8.91
CA THR A 55 -10.83 -8.22 8.64
C THR A 55 -9.96 -7.84 9.85
N ARG A 56 -10.52 -7.17 10.86
CA ARG A 56 -9.88 -6.88 12.15
C ARG A 56 -9.34 -8.13 12.85
N ARG A 57 -10.00 -9.29 12.68
CA ARG A 57 -9.51 -10.58 13.21
C ARG A 57 -8.13 -10.94 12.64
N LYS A 58 -7.86 -10.63 11.36
CA LYS A 58 -6.53 -10.80 10.77
C LYS A 58 -5.53 -9.86 11.43
N LEU A 59 -5.86 -8.59 11.66
CA LEU A 59 -4.97 -7.65 12.38
C LEU A 59 -4.64 -8.13 13.80
N ILE A 60 -5.62 -8.66 14.54
CA ILE A 60 -5.40 -9.22 15.87
C ILE A 60 -4.46 -10.43 15.80
N PHE A 61 -4.61 -11.30 14.80
CA PHE A 61 -3.67 -12.40 14.58
C PHE A 61 -2.23 -11.91 14.35
N TYR A 62 -2.03 -10.90 13.49
CA TYR A 62 -0.70 -10.30 13.29
C TYR A 62 -0.15 -9.62 14.54
N ASN A 63 -1.02 -8.97 15.33
CA ASN A 63 -0.63 -8.35 16.59
C ASN A 63 -0.20 -9.40 17.63
N ASN A 64 -0.90 -10.53 17.70
CA ASN A 64 -0.54 -11.66 18.55
C ASN A 64 0.78 -12.33 18.13
N LEU A 65 1.17 -12.23 16.85
CA LEU A 65 2.50 -12.61 16.35
C LEU A 65 3.60 -11.57 16.65
N GLY A 66 3.26 -10.49 17.36
CA GLY A 66 4.16 -9.41 17.75
C GLY A 66 4.42 -8.38 16.65
N ILE A 67 3.54 -8.30 15.64
CA ILE A 67 3.61 -7.30 14.56
C ILE A 67 2.48 -6.30 14.76
N SER A 68 2.82 -5.07 15.15
CA SER A 68 1.82 -4.03 15.31
C SER A 68 1.16 -3.67 13.97
N SER A 69 -0.13 -3.37 14.00
CA SER A 69 -0.89 -2.97 12.81
C SER A 69 -0.23 -1.77 12.11
N ILE A 70 0.20 -0.75 12.87
CA ILE A 70 0.86 0.45 12.33
C ILE A 70 2.13 0.09 11.55
N LYS A 71 2.91 -0.89 12.04
CA LYS A 71 4.13 -1.34 11.35
C LYS A 71 3.80 -2.06 10.04
N LEU A 72 2.73 -2.86 10.03
CA LEU A 72 2.22 -3.52 8.82
C LEU A 72 1.83 -2.50 7.73
N PHE A 73 1.02 -1.50 8.08
CA PHE A 73 0.58 -0.47 7.13
C PHE A 73 1.72 0.44 6.69
N SER A 74 2.66 0.76 7.59
CA SER A 74 3.84 1.56 7.24
C SER A 74 4.73 0.84 6.22
N VAL A 75 5.04 -0.45 6.42
CA VAL A 75 5.84 -1.23 5.46
C VAL A 75 5.13 -1.35 4.12
N MET A 76 3.82 -1.61 4.14
CA MET A 76 3.00 -1.63 2.93
C MET A 76 3.09 -0.31 2.16
N PHE A 77 2.96 0.83 2.85
CA PHE A 77 3.05 2.16 2.25
C PHE A 77 4.42 2.43 1.63
N PHE A 78 5.52 2.07 2.29
CA PHE A 78 6.86 2.23 1.74
C PHE A 78 7.09 1.41 0.47
N ILE A 79 6.64 0.15 0.44
CA ILE A 79 6.71 -0.69 -0.76
C ILE A 79 5.90 -0.05 -1.89
N ASP A 80 4.69 0.42 -1.58
CA ASP A 80 3.79 1.04 -2.54
C ASP A 80 4.38 2.32 -3.15
N ILE A 81 4.97 3.20 -2.33
CA ILE A 81 5.66 4.40 -2.83
C ILE A 81 6.83 4.01 -3.72
N PHE A 82 7.65 3.05 -3.30
CA PHE A 82 8.83 2.65 -4.06
C PHE A 82 8.45 2.19 -5.48
N ILE A 83 7.39 1.37 -5.58
CA ILE A 83 6.82 0.93 -6.87
C ILE A 83 6.28 2.13 -7.66
N THR A 84 5.58 3.05 -7.00
CA THR A 84 4.96 4.22 -7.65
C THR A 84 5.99 5.20 -8.20
N ILE A 85 7.05 5.47 -7.44
CA ILE A 85 8.17 6.31 -7.89
C ILE A 85 8.87 5.65 -9.09
N GLY A 86 9.19 4.35 -9.00
CA GLY A 86 9.79 3.62 -10.11
C GLY A 86 8.93 3.66 -11.37
N TYR A 87 7.63 3.44 -11.23
CA TYR A 87 6.66 3.50 -12.32
C TYR A 87 6.55 4.91 -12.95
N LEU A 88 6.47 5.96 -12.13
CA LEU A 88 6.39 7.34 -12.63
C LEU A 88 7.68 7.77 -13.34
N ILE A 89 8.86 7.38 -12.83
CA ILE A 89 10.14 7.65 -13.50
C ILE A 89 10.16 6.97 -14.87
N LEU A 90 9.81 5.68 -14.94
CA LEU A 90 9.76 4.94 -16.20
C LEU A 90 8.83 5.62 -17.20
N ILE A 91 7.61 5.96 -16.81
CA ILE A 91 6.65 6.58 -17.73
C ILE A 91 7.07 7.98 -18.18
N LYS A 92 7.69 8.76 -17.30
CA LYS A 92 8.20 10.09 -17.66
C LYS A 92 9.27 10.03 -18.76
N GLU A 93 9.96 8.90 -18.96
CA GLU A 93 10.88 8.74 -20.09
C GLU A 93 10.17 8.55 -21.43
N TYR A 94 8.89 8.14 -21.43
CA TYR A 94 8.11 7.84 -22.64
C TYR A 94 7.02 8.89 -22.97
N ILE A 95 6.80 9.88 -22.10
CA ILE A 95 5.87 11.02 -22.29
C ILE A 95 6.69 12.29 -22.53
#